data_AF-A0A9K3DB63-F1
#
_entry.id   AF-A0A9K3DB63-F1
#
_cell.length_a   1.000
_cell.length_b   1.000
_cell.length_c   1.000
_cell.angle_alpha   90.00
_cell.angle_beta   90.00
_cell.angle_gamma   90.00
#
_symmetry.space_group_name_H-M   'P 1'
#
loop_
_entity.id
_entity.type
_entity.pdbx_description
1 polymer ?
#
loop_
_entity_poly.entity_id
_entity_poly.type
_entity_poly.pdbx_seq_one_letter_code
_entity_poly.pdbx_strand_id
1 'polypeptide(L)'
;HQSIELGANVFARNCQPTPAYVATMEEIFGCVPCPLTSANQVNAWCASATHNHIQKIVDNIDGVDAILISAIFFKASWAEPFEKRATWGQAFTPFSGEQKEVLMMHKEEEMRYKHANGVQLVVLPYNKSRLQLS
;
A
#
# COMPACT_ATOMS: atom_id res chain seq x y z
N HIS A 1 7.60 10.92 9.87
CA HIS A 1 6.76 9.84 10.41
C HIS A 1 6.80 8.68 9.43
N GLN A 2 7.05 7.47 9.90
CA GLN A 2 7.00 6.26 9.08
C GLN A 2 5.84 5.41 9.57
N SER A 3 4.95 5.05 8.66
CA SER A 3 3.83 4.16 8.88
C SER A 3 3.93 3.04 7.86
N ILE A 4 4.16 1.83 8.34
CA ILE A 4 3.99 0.61 7.55
C ILE A 4 2.88 -0.15 8.25
N GLU A 5 1.79 -0.38 7.53
CA GLU A 5 0.71 -1.22 8.00
C GLU A 5 0.57 -2.41 7.06
N LEU A 6 0.51 -3.57 7.69
CA LEU A 6 0.21 -4.84 7.06
C LEU A 6 -0.98 -5.42 7.81
N GLY A 7 -2.08 -5.59 7.09
CA GLY A 7 -3.24 -6.33 7.56
C GLY A 7 -3.43 -7.55 6.69
N ALA A 8 -3.72 -8.70 7.31
CA ALA A 8 -4.25 -9.86 6.62
C ALA A 8 -5.52 -10.31 7.35
N ASN A 9 -6.48 -10.84 6.60
CA ASN A 9 -7.67 -11.44 7.19
C ASN A 9 -8.30 -12.47 6.25
N VAL A 10 -9.12 -13.34 6.83
CA VAL A 10 -9.94 -14.31 6.13
C VAL A 10 -11.39 -14.10 6.54
N PHE A 11 -12.27 -13.89 5.56
CA PHE A 11 -13.71 -13.87 5.75
C PHE A 11 -14.31 -15.13 5.13
N ALA A 12 -15.12 -15.89 5.86
CA ALA A 12 -15.73 -17.12 5.33
C ALA A 12 -17.22 -17.24 5.67
N ARG A 13 -18.02 -17.74 4.72
CA ARG A 13 -19.46 -18.00 4.86
C ARG A 13 -19.67 -19.42 5.36
N ASN A 14 -20.56 -19.59 6.35
CA ASN A 14 -20.99 -20.90 6.86
C ASN A 14 -19.84 -21.88 7.18
N CYS A 15 -18.67 -21.35 7.51
CA CYS A 15 -17.47 -22.13 7.82
C CYS A 15 -17.12 -21.89 9.28
N GLN A 16 -16.92 -22.98 10.02
CA GLN A 16 -16.31 -22.93 11.35
C GLN A 16 -14.85 -23.39 11.21
N PRO A 17 -13.88 -22.46 11.20
CA PRO A 17 -12.48 -22.84 11.12
C PRO A 17 -12.12 -23.69 12.34
N THR A 18 -11.28 -24.72 12.13
CA THR A 18 -10.83 -25.55 13.24
C THR A 18 -9.98 -24.72 14.22
N PRO A 19 -9.95 -25.06 15.51
CA PRO A 19 -9.11 -24.35 16.49
C PRO A 19 -7.64 -24.29 16.07
N ALA A 20 -7.11 -25.36 15.46
CA ALA A 20 -5.74 -25.40 14.96
C ALA A 20 -5.49 -24.38 13.83
N TYR A 21 -6.47 -24.22 12.92
CA TYR A 21 -6.38 -23.21 11.87
C TYR A 21 -6.42 -21.79 12.45
N VAL A 22 -7.32 -21.52 13.40
CA VAL A 22 -7.41 -20.20 14.06
C VAL A 22 -6.09 -19.87 14.76
N ALA A 23 -5.53 -20.81 15.52
CA ALA A 23 -4.24 -20.61 16.20
C ALA A 23 -3.10 -20.29 15.22
N THR A 24 -3.05 -20.98 14.08
CA THR A 24 -2.05 -20.73 13.03
C THR A 24 -2.22 -19.34 12.41
N MET A 25 -3.45 -18.92 12.14
CA MET A 25 -3.74 -17.60 11.57
C MET A 25 -3.41 -16.47 12.54
N GLU A 26 -3.66 -16.67 13.83
CA GLU A 26 -3.33 -15.69 14.86
C GLU A 26 -1.81 -15.60 15.06
N GLU A 27 -1.10 -16.74 15.09
CA GLU A 27 0.36 -16.79 15.25
C GLU A 27 1.10 -16.18 14.07
N ILE A 28 0.74 -16.55 12.84
CA ILE A 28 1.50 -16.17 11.63
C ILE A 28 1.04 -14.83 11.07
N PHE A 29 -0.27 -14.57 11.08
CA PHE A 29 -0.87 -13.43 10.40
C PHE A 29 -1.51 -12.41 11.34
N GLY A 30 -1.51 -12.66 12.66
CA GLY A 30 -2.07 -11.74 13.65
C GLY A 30 -3.57 -11.51 13.48
N CYS A 31 -4.30 -12.45 12.88
CA CYS A 31 -5.71 -12.29 12.55
C CYS A 31 -6.53 -13.51 12.96
N VAL A 32 -7.78 -13.25 13.32
CA VAL A 32 -8.78 -14.28 13.58
C VAL A 32 -9.76 -14.30 12.40
N PRO A 33 -9.95 -15.45 11.72
CA PRO A 33 -10.91 -15.55 10.64
C PRO A 33 -12.31 -15.12 11.08
N CYS A 34 -12.95 -14.29 10.26
CA CYS A 34 -14.24 -13.68 10.56
C CYS A 34 -15.36 -14.28 9.69
N PRO A 35 -16.62 -14.27 10.14
CA PRO A 35 -17.74 -14.59 9.26
C PRO A 35 -17.87 -13.58 8.11
N LEU A 36 -18.11 -14.07 6.89
CA LEU A 36 -18.41 -13.24 5.72
C LEU A 36 -19.89 -12.86 5.69
N THR A 37 -20.21 -11.63 6.10
CA THR A 37 -21.61 -11.17 6.22
C THR A 37 -22.05 -10.19 5.12
N SER A 38 -21.14 -9.33 4.64
CA SER A 38 -21.45 -8.34 3.60
C SER A 38 -20.18 -7.80 2.92
N ALA A 39 -20.33 -7.24 1.72
CA ALA A 39 -19.25 -6.48 1.06
C ALA A 39 -18.80 -5.29 1.91
N ASN A 40 -19.73 -4.63 2.61
CA ASN A 40 -19.44 -3.47 3.47
C ASN A 40 -18.53 -3.84 4.64
N GLN A 41 -18.69 -5.02 5.23
CA GLN A 41 -17.81 -5.50 6.31
C GLN A 41 -16.35 -5.61 5.84
N VAL A 42 -16.15 -6.20 4.66
CA VAL A 42 -14.82 -6.39 4.06
C VAL A 42 -14.19 -5.05 3.69
N ASN A 43 -14.97 -4.17 3.06
CA ASN A 43 -14.55 -2.82 2.71
C ASN A 43 -14.20 -1.97 3.94
N ALA A 44 -14.99 -2.06 5.02
CA ALA A 44 -14.70 -1.36 6.28
C ALA A 44 -13.42 -1.85 6.95
N TRP A 45 -13.19 -3.17 6.94
CA TRP A 45 -11.92 -3.74 7.44
C TRP A 45 -10.74 -3.22 6.61
N CYS A 46 -10.85 -3.22 5.28
CA CYS A 46 -9.80 -2.74 4.38
C CYS A 46 -9.52 -1.24 4.57
N ALA A 47 -10.58 -0.43 4.71
CA ALA A 47 -10.47 0.99 5.00
C ALA A 47 -9.73 1.24 6.32
N SER A 48 -10.10 0.52 7.38
CA SER A 48 -9.41 0.63 8.67
C SER A 48 -7.94 0.22 8.58
N ALA A 49 -7.63 -0.88 7.90
CA ALA A 49 -6.26 -1.39 7.73
C ALA A 49 -5.37 -0.51 6.83
N THR A 50 -5.95 0.49 6.17
CA THR A 50 -5.25 1.37 5.21
C THR A 50 -5.44 2.84 5.54
N HIS A 51 -5.85 3.18 6.76
CA HIS A 51 -6.14 4.57 7.15
C HIS A 51 -7.09 5.30 6.18
N ASN A 52 -8.11 4.61 5.69
CA ASN A 52 -9.09 5.07 4.71
C ASN A 52 -8.53 5.42 3.32
N HIS A 53 -7.31 4.98 3.00
CA HIS A 53 -6.75 5.14 1.66
C HIS A 53 -7.34 4.13 0.67
N ILE A 54 -7.76 2.94 1.13
CA ILE A 54 -8.45 1.94 0.31
C ILE A 54 -9.82 1.67 0.93
N GLN A 55 -10.85 2.36 0.43
CA GLN A 55 -12.20 2.31 1.03
C GLN A 55 -13.09 1.23 0.40
N LYS A 56 -12.75 0.78 -0.80
CA LYS A 56 -13.58 -0.17 -1.55
C LYS A 56 -12.70 -1.14 -2.32
N ILE A 57 -12.90 -2.42 -2.06
CA ILE A 57 -12.19 -3.54 -2.70
C ILE A 57 -13.16 -4.57 -3.28
N VAL A 58 -14.37 -4.71 -2.72
CA VAL A 58 -15.41 -5.61 -3.20
C VAL A 58 -16.74 -4.88 -3.40
N ASP A 59 -17.42 -5.15 -4.51
CA ASP A 59 -18.74 -4.57 -4.82
C ASP A 59 -19.90 -5.41 -4.26
N ASN A 60 -19.84 -6.73 -4.44
CA ASN A 60 -20.81 -7.70 -3.93
C ASN A 60 -20.08 -8.97 -3.45
N ILE A 61 -20.81 -9.84 -2.75
CA ILE A 61 -20.29 -11.12 -2.23
C ILE A 61 -21.22 -12.30 -2.60
N ASP A 62 -21.98 -12.15 -3.68
CA ASP A 62 -22.95 -13.16 -4.09
C ASP A 62 -22.21 -14.38 -4.66
N GLY A 63 -22.58 -15.58 -4.19
CA GLY A 63 -21.86 -16.82 -4.54
C GLY A 63 -20.43 -16.94 -3.98
N VAL A 64 -19.98 -16.01 -3.13
CA VAL A 64 -18.64 -16.06 -2.52
C VAL A 64 -18.68 -16.81 -1.19
N ASP A 65 -17.92 -17.90 -1.09
CA ASP A 65 -17.80 -18.70 0.13
C ASP A 65 -16.69 -18.20 1.06
N ALA A 66 -15.60 -17.64 0.52
CA ALA A 66 -14.52 -17.08 1.33
C ALA A 66 -13.77 -15.98 0.59
N ILE A 67 -13.19 -15.06 1.36
CA ILE A 67 -12.32 -13.98 0.90
C ILE A 67 -11.05 -14.02 1.75
N LEU A 68 -9.91 -14.24 1.11
CA LEU A 68 -8.60 -13.97 1.66
C LEU A 68 -8.19 -12.57 1.23
N ILE A 69 -7.87 -11.70 2.18
CA ILE A 69 -7.52 -10.32 1.91
C ILE A 69 -6.25 -9.92 2.64
N SER A 70 -5.38 -9.21 1.94
CA SER A 70 -4.23 -8.52 2.51
C SER A 70 -4.24 -7.06 2.07
N ALA A 71 -3.93 -6.18 3.00
CA ALA A 71 -3.82 -4.75 2.77
C ALA A 71 -2.46 -4.26 3.25
N ILE A 72 -1.74 -3.58 2.37
CA ILE A 72 -0.42 -3.02 2.66
C ILE A 72 -0.50 -1.52 2.44
N PHE A 73 -0.23 -0.75 3.49
CA PHE A 73 -0.11 0.69 3.42
C PHE A 73 1.29 1.12 3.85
N PHE A 74 1.95 1.88 2.98
CA PHE A 74 3.29 2.40 3.23
C PHE A 74 3.31 3.91 3.05
N LYS A 75 3.67 4.62 4.12
CA LYS A 75 3.91 6.06 4.10
C LYS A 75 5.14 6.37 4.94
N ALA A 76 6.19 6.84 4.29
CA ALA A 76 7.41 7.25 4.96
C ALA A 76 7.84 8.64 4.50
N SER A 77 8.46 9.38 5.42
CA SER A 77 9.17 10.60 5.07
C SER A 77 10.50 10.24 4.42
N TRP A 78 10.91 10.99 3.39
CA TRP A 78 12.29 10.94 2.88
C TRP A 78 13.29 11.26 4.00
N ALA A 79 14.48 10.67 3.96
CA ALA A 79 15.56 10.99 4.89
C ALA A 79 15.89 12.48 4.82
N GLU A 80 16.02 12.98 3.58
CA GLU A 80 16.17 14.38 3.26
C GLU A 80 14.97 14.84 2.42
N PRO A 81 13.97 15.53 3.00
CA PRO A 81 12.74 15.91 2.30
C PRO A 81 12.94 16.90 1.15
N PHE A 82 12.02 16.85 0.18
CA PHE A 82 11.90 17.91 -0.83
C PHE A 82 11.36 19.19 -0.20
N GLU A 83 11.92 20.33 -0.57
CA GLU A 83 11.40 21.62 -0.16
C GLU A 83 10.08 21.93 -0.89
N LYS A 84 9.01 22.26 -0.16
CA LYS A 84 7.70 22.57 -0.77
C LYS A 84 7.76 23.73 -1.76
N ARG A 85 8.61 24.73 -1.51
CA ARG A 85 8.83 25.86 -2.41
C ARG A 85 9.51 25.48 -3.73
N ALA A 86 10.18 24.32 -3.76
CA ALA A 86 10.82 23.75 -4.94
C ALA A 86 9.90 22.78 -5.71
N THR A 87 8.58 22.95 -5.56
CA THR A 87 7.57 22.16 -6.27
C THR A 87 6.74 23.10 -7.16
N TRP A 88 6.71 22.85 -8.46
CA TRP A 88 5.98 23.67 -9.42
C TRP A 88 5.42 22.84 -10.59
N GLY A 89 4.47 23.44 -11.33
CA GLY A 89 3.82 22.81 -12.47
C GLY A 89 4.81 22.49 -13.59
N GLN A 90 4.81 21.24 -14.06
CA GLN A 90 5.62 20.81 -15.19
C GLN A 90 4.91 19.71 -15.98
N ALA A 91 5.19 19.64 -17.29
CA ALA A 91 4.65 18.61 -18.15
C ALA A 91 5.20 17.22 -17.76
N PHE A 92 4.30 16.26 -17.59
CA PHE A 92 4.59 14.84 -17.43
C PHE A 92 3.97 14.07 -18.60
N THR A 93 4.73 13.15 -19.18
CA THR A 93 4.26 12.29 -20.27
C THR A 93 3.89 10.92 -19.69
N PRO A 94 2.59 10.63 -19.45
CA PRO A 94 2.14 9.31 -19.02
C PRO A 94 2.28 8.29 -20.15
N PHE A 95 2.06 7.00 -19.82
CA PHE A 95 2.09 5.92 -20.81
C PHE A 95 1.12 6.12 -22.00
N SER A 96 -0.01 6.80 -21.78
CA SER A 96 -0.96 7.15 -22.84
C SER A 96 -0.43 8.18 -23.86
N GLY A 97 0.70 8.83 -23.58
CA GLY A 97 1.37 9.80 -24.46
C GLY A 97 0.85 11.24 -24.35
N GLU A 98 -0.39 11.46 -23.90
CA GLU A 98 -0.94 12.80 -23.72
C GLU A 98 -0.33 13.48 -22.48
N GLN A 99 0.40 14.57 -22.70
CA GLN A 99 1.04 15.31 -21.62
C GLN A 99 0.02 15.93 -20.68
N LYS A 100 0.30 15.86 -19.38
CA LYS A 100 -0.46 16.53 -18.34
C LYS A 100 0.45 17.32 -17.43
N GLU A 101 -0.05 18.41 -16.90
CA GLU A 101 0.65 19.17 -15.88
C GLU A 101 0.60 18.44 -14.53
N VAL A 102 1.75 18.35 -13.87
CA VAL A 102 1.87 17.79 -12.50
C VAL A 102 2.70 18.73 -11.64
N LEU A 103 2.48 18.68 -10.32
CA LEU A 103 3.36 19.33 -9.35
C LEU A 103 4.65 18.52 -9.22
N MET A 104 5.66 18.90 -10.00
CA MET A 104 6.96 18.23 -10.02
C MET A 104 7.83 18.73 -8.87
N MET A 105 8.34 17.81 -8.05
CA MET A 105 9.25 18.11 -6.95
C MET A 105 10.69 18.21 -7.47
N HIS A 106 11.46 19.18 -6.98
CA HIS A 106 12.86 19.37 -7.38
C HIS A 106 13.77 19.35 -6.16
N LYS A 107 14.97 18.82 -6.37
CA LYS A 107 16.04 18.78 -5.38
C LYS A 107 17.38 18.56 -6.08
N GLU A 108 18.42 19.19 -5.57
CA GLU A 108 19.80 18.99 -6.00
C GLU A 108 20.61 18.52 -4.79
N GLU A 109 21.16 17.30 -4.86
CA GLU A 109 22.01 16.74 -3.83
C GLU A 109 22.86 15.59 -4.39
N GLU A 110 23.89 15.17 -3.65
CA GLU A 110 24.60 13.93 -3.95
C GLU A 110 23.72 12.72 -3.65
N MET A 111 23.39 11.96 -4.70
CA MET A 111 22.57 10.75 -4.60
C MET A 111 23.29 9.53 -5.17
N ARG A 112 22.93 8.34 -4.68
CA ARG A 112 23.36 7.11 -5.36
C ARG A 112 22.63 7.02 -6.69
N TYR A 113 23.40 7.02 -7.77
CA TYR A 113 22.92 7.03 -9.15
C TYR A 113 23.59 5.95 -9.98
N LYS A 114 22.84 5.38 -10.93
CA LYS A 114 23.39 4.49 -11.95
C LYS A 114 22.70 4.72 -13.29
N HIS A 115 23.48 4.77 -14.36
CA HIS A 115 23.00 4.71 -15.73
C HIS A 115 23.43 3.39 -16.37
N ALA A 116 22.49 2.60 -16.89
CA ALA A 116 22.80 1.38 -17.61
C ALA A 116 21.66 0.98 -18.55
N ASN A 117 21.99 0.46 -19.74
CA ASN A 117 21.02 -0.10 -20.69
C ASN A 117 19.84 0.83 -21.01
N GLY A 118 20.09 2.14 -21.14
CA GLY A 118 19.05 3.14 -21.43
C GLY A 118 18.17 3.52 -20.24
N VAL A 119 18.46 3.03 -19.03
CA VAL A 119 17.73 3.35 -17.79
C VAL A 119 18.60 4.18 -16.86
N GLN A 120 17.96 5.12 -16.17
CA GLN A 120 18.53 5.90 -15.07
C GLN A 120 17.90 5.46 -13.76
N LEU A 121 18.74 5.13 -12.78
CA LEU A 121 18.33 4.67 -11.45
C LEU A 121 18.85 5.67 -10.41
N VAL A 122 17.99 6.04 -9.46
CA VAL A 122 18.32 6.96 -8.37
C VAL A 122 17.76 6.40 -7.07
N VAL A 123 18.55 6.43 -6.00
CA VAL A 123 18.10 5.93 -4.69
C VAL A 123 17.72 7.09 -3.78
N LEU A 124 16.47 7.09 -3.32
CA LEU A 124 15.94 8.03 -2.33
C LEU A 124 15.68 7.30 -1.00
N PRO A 125 16.52 7.48 0.02
CA PRO A 125 16.35 6.82 1.30
C PRO A 125 15.16 7.40 2.09
N TYR A 126 14.49 6.55 2.87
CA TYR A 126 13.48 6.99 3.83
C TYR A 126 14.11 7.29 5.20
N ASN A 127 13.54 8.26 5.91
CA ASN A 127 14.05 8.73 7.20
C ASN A 127 14.04 7.59 8.24
N LYS A 128 15.18 7.38 8.90
CA LYS A 128 15.39 6.35 9.95
C LYS A 128 14.91 4.95 9.54
N SER A 129 15.00 4.62 8.25
CA SER A 129 14.54 3.34 7.70
C SER A 129 15.67 2.61 6.98
N ARG A 130 15.63 1.28 6.98
CA ARG A 130 16.44 0.46 6.06
C ARG A 130 15.84 0.39 4.65
N LEU A 131 14.61 0.87 4.48
CA LEU A 131 13.93 0.95 3.19
C LEU A 131 14.36 2.21 2.43
N GLN A 132 14.38 2.10 1.11
CA GLN A 132 14.69 3.17 0.18
C GLN A 132 13.85 2.99 -1.10
N LEU A 133 13.54 4.08 -1.79
CA LEU A 133 13.04 4.03 -3.17
C LEU A 133 14.25 3.96 -4.11
N SER A 134 14.20 3.13 -5.16
CA SER A 134 15.29 2.94 -6.13
C SER A 134 14.77 2.73 -7.54
#